data_AF-A0A4Y2GFU3-F1
#
_entry.id   AF-A0A4Y2GFU3-F1
#
_cell.length_a   1.000
_cell.length_b   1.000
_cell.length_c   1.000
_cell.angle_alpha   90.00
_cell.angle_beta   90.00
_cell.angle_gamma   90.00
#
_symmetry.space_group_name_H-M   'P 1'
#
loop_
_entity.id
_entity.type
_entity.pdbx_description
1 polymer ?
#
loop_
_entity_poly.entity_id
_entity_poly.type
_entity_poly.pdbx_seq_one_letter_code
_entity_poly.pdbx_strand_id
1 'polypeptide(L)'
;MHKIRKNPTLSAVKLATELEKRFAIKVSPETVSRVIRSYGYNSRVARRKSFVNEGTRKVRLYFAKSMLDKDISFWESVIFVDESKFNIFGFAGRIGVWRKPNEELNPKTLLPNVEHGNGGIMVYGCFAASGMENLVSQKII
;
A
#
# COMPACT_ATOMS: atom_id res chain seq x y z
N MET A 1 -18.04 -14.00 -9.25
CA MET A 1 -17.74 -12.85 -8.36
C MET A 1 -17.12 -13.20 -7.02
N HIS A 2 -17.52 -14.29 -6.35
CA HIS A 2 -16.95 -14.70 -5.05
C HIS A 2 -15.40 -14.77 -5.04
N LYS A 3 -14.80 -15.26 -6.13
CA LYS A 3 -13.34 -15.33 -6.27
C LYS A 3 -12.64 -13.97 -6.26
N ILE A 4 -13.19 -12.98 -6.95
CA ILE A 4 -12.62 -11.62 -6.99
C ILE A 4 -12.74 -10.95 -5.63
N ARG A 5 -13.85 -11.16 -4.93
CA ARG A 5 -14.02 -10.68 -3.54
C ARG A 5 -13.01 -11.31 -2.57
N LYS A 6 -12.61 -12.56 -2.80
CA LYS A 6 -11.58 -13.26 -2.01
C LYS A 6 -10.16 -12.82 -2.38
N ASN A 7 -9.87 -12.71 -3.68
CA ASN A 7 -8.57 -12.28 -4.20
C ASN A 7 -8.76 -11.22 -5.30
N PRO A 8 -8.72 -9.93 -4.95
CA PRO A 8 -8.98 -8.85 -5.91
C PRO A 8 -7.83 -8.64 -6.92
N THR A 9 -6.67 -9.29 -6.75
CA THR A 9 -5.53 -9.19 -7.68
C THR A 9 -5.61 -10.16 -8.87
N LEU A 10 -6.64 -11.02 -8.91
CA LEU A 10 -6.82 -11.99 -9.99
C LEU A 10 -6.99 -11.29 -11.35
N SER A 11 -6.12 -11.64 -12.31
CA SER A 11 -6.25 -11.14 -13.68
C SER A 11 -7.40 -11.83 -14.41
N ALA A 12 -8.03 -11.12 -15.35
CA ALA A 12 -9.08 -11.68 -16.19
C ALA A 12 -8.57 -12.85 -17.04
N VAL A 13 -7.30 -12.81 -17.45
CA VAL A 13 -6.63 -13.92 -18.17
C VAL A 13 -6.58 -15.18 -17.32
N LYS A 14 -6.11 -15.08 -16.05
CA LYS A 14 -6.07 -16.24 -15.14
C LYS A 14 -7.46 -16.83 -14.92
N LEU A 15 -8.47 -15.96 -14.79
CA LEU A 15 -9.87 -16.40 -14.64
C LEU A 15 -10.38 -17.10 -15.90
N ALA A 16 -10.07 -16.60 -17.10
CA ALA A 16 -10.44 -17.23 -18.37
C ALA A 16 -9.82 -18.63 -18.49
N THR A 17 -8.52 -18.75 -18.23
CA THR A 17 -7.82 -20.04 -18.25
C THR A 17 -8.37 -21.02 -17.21
N GLU A 18 -8.77 -20.55 -16.03
CA GLU A 18 -9.37 -21.41 -15.01
C GLU A 18 -10.76 -21.91 -15.41
N LEU A 19 -11.55 -21.09 -16.09
CA LEU A 19 -12.87 -21.48 -16.61
C LEU A 19 -12.75 -22.55 -17.69
N GLU A 20 -11.78 -22.39 -18.60
CA GLU A 20 -11.49 -23.39 -19.63
C GLU A 20 -11.05 -24.72 -18.99
N LYS A 21 -10.15 -24.68 -18.00
CA LYS A 21 -9.67 -25.90 -17.32
C LYS A 21 -10.75 -26.64 -16.52
N ARG A 22 -11.66 -25.92 -15.85
CA ARG A 22 -12.67 -26.57 -14.98
C ARG A 22 -13.93 -26.99 -15.69
N PHE A 23 -14.34 -26.24 -16.70
CA PHE A 23 -15.64 -26.40 -17.33
C PHE A 23 -15.56 -26.65 -18.83
N ALA A 24 -14.35 -26.71 -19.42
CA ALA A 24 -14.12 -26.76 -20.86
C ALA A 24 -14.76 -25.57 -21.63
N ILE A 25 -15.03 -24.47 -20.92
CA ILE A 25 -15.64 -23.27 -21.50
C ILE A 25 -14.52 -22.31 -21.90
N LYS A 26 -14.32 -22.12 -23.20
CA LYS A 26 -13.39 -21.14 -23.73
C LYS A 26 -14.03 -19.76 -23.76
N VAL A 27 -13.49 -18.84 -22.96
CA VAL A 27 -13.93 -17.43 -22.89
C VAL A 27 -12.76 -16.49 -23.09
N SER A 28 -13.02 -15.34 -23.73
CA SER A 28 -12.00 -14.29 -23.83
C SER A 28 -11.83 -13.55 -22.50
N PRO A 29 -10.62 -13.08 -22.16
CA PRO A 29 -10.39 -12.21 -21.00
C PRO A 29 -11.27 -10.94 -21.00
N GLU A 30 -11.63 -10.43 -22.17
CA GLU A 30 -12.53 -9.29 -22.34
C GLU A 30 -13.94 -9.62 -21.84
N THR A 31 -14.44 -10.82 -22.18
CA THR A 31 -15.75 -11.31 -21.73
C THR A 31 -15.77 -11.40 -20.21
N VAL A 32 -14.73 -12.00 -19.62
CA VAL A 32 -14.56 -12.05 -18.17
C VAL A 32 -14.56 -10.63 -17.58
N SER A 33 -13.79 -9.71 -18.16
CA SER A 33 -13.71 -8.33 -17.67
C SER A 33 -15.03 -7.55 -17.79
N ARG A 34 -15.81 -7.78 -18.84
CA ARG A 34 -17.15 -7.18 -19.01
C ARG A 34 -18.10 -7.66 -17.92
N VAL A 35 -18.11 -8.97 -17.66
CA VAL A 35 -18.90 -9.55 -16.57
C VAL A 35 -18.43 -9.03 -15.21
N ILE A 36 -17.13 -8.84 -14.97
CA ILE A 36 -16.65 -8.24 -13.72
C ILE A 36 -17.18 -6.81 -13.53
N ARG A 37 -17.12 -6.00 -14.60
CA ARG A 37 -17.62 -4.61 -14.58
C ARG A 37 -19.13 -4.53 -14.39
N SER A 38 -19.91 -5.45 -14.96
CA SER A 38 -21.37 -5.44 -14.77
C SER A 38 -21.79 -5.66 -13.31
N TYR A 39 -20.92 -6.23 -12.48
CA TYR A 39 -21.13 -6.37 -11.02
C TYR A 39 -20.54 -5.18 -10.21
N GLY A 40 -20.13 -4.10 -10.89
CA GLY A 40 -19.64 -2.86 -10.28
C GLY A 40 -18.15 -2.86 -9.93
N TYR A 41 -17.40 -3.91 -10.28
CA TYR A 41 -15.96 -3.98 -10.03
C TYR A 41 -15.17 -3.29 -11.13
N ASN A 42 -14.24 -2.44 -10.72
CA ASN A 42 -13.38 -1.70 -11.61
C ASN A 42 -11.92 -2.05 -11.35
N SER A 43 -11.13 -2.17 -12.41
CA SER A 43 -9.68 -2.28 -12.29
C SER A 43 -9.10 -0.93 -11.86
N ARG A 44 -8.36 -0.93 -10.75
CA ARG A 44 -7.69 0.24 -10.17
C ARG A 44 -6.32 -0.16 -9.68
N VAL A 45 -5.41 0.81 -9.59
CA VAL A 45 -4.12 0.58 -8.94
C VAL A 45 -4.35 0.42 -7.43
N ALA A 46 -3.78 -0.63 -6.85
CA ALA A 46 -3.84 -0.88 -5.43
C ALA A 46 -3.03 0.18 -4.66
N ARG A 47 -3.57 0.64 -3.53
CA ARG A 47 -2.89 1.61 -2.67
C ARG A 47 -1.88 0.90 -1.79
N ARG A 48 -0.69 1.46 -1.73
CA ARG A 48 0.38 1.04 -0.83
C ARG A 48 0.17 1.68 0.53
N LYS A 49 0.00 0.86 1.56
CA LYS A 49 -0.12 1.30 2.95
C LYS A 49 0.46 0.25 3.86
N SER A 50 1.15 0.68 4.90
CA SER A 50 1.53 -0.19 5.99
C SER A 50 0.27 -0.74 6.67
N PHE A 51 0.30 -2.03 6.99
CA PHE A 51 -0.79 -2.65 7.73
C PHE A 51 -0.79 -2.08 9.16
N VAL A 52 -1.93 -1.57 9.62
CA VAL A 52 -2.11 -1.05 10.98
C VAL A 52 -3.21 -1.86 11.64
N ASN A 53 -2.84 -2.62 12.68
CA ASN A 53 -3.78 -3.40 13.49
C ASN A 53 -4.66 -2.46 14.35
N GLU A 54 -5.72 -3.02 14.96
CA GLU A 54 -6.67 -2.21 15.73
C GLU A 54 -6.06 -1.55 16.98
N GLY A 55 -5.15 -2.23 17.68
CA GLY A 55 -4.45 -1.68 18.84
C GLY A 55 -3.62 -0.46 18.46
N THR A 56 -2.80 -0.56 17.42
CA THR A 56 -1.99 0.54 16.90
C THR A 56 -2.87 1.69 16.39
N ARG A 57 -4.06 1.42 15.82
CA ARG A 57 -5.00 2.49 15.44
C ARG A 57 -5.46 3.29 16.65
N LYS A 58 -5.80 2.64 17.76
CA LYS A 58 -6.22 3.32 19.00
C LYS A 58 -5.11 4.20 19.56
N VAL A 59 -3.88 3.66 19.63
CA VAL A 59 -2.71 4.40 20.11
C VAL A 59 -2.42 5.61 19.22
N ARG A 60 -2.43 5.45 17.90
CA ARG A 60 -2.23 6.56 16.95
C ARG A 60 -3.30 7.63 17.07
N LEU A 61 -4.56 7.24 17.24
CA LEU A 61 -5.66 8.18 17.42
C LEU A 61 -5.53 8.95 18.74
N TYR A 62 -5.18 8.26 19.83
CA TYR A 62 -4.95 8.90 21.13
C TYR A 62 -3.80 9.92 21.04
N PHE A 63 -2.68 9.53 20.46
CA PHE A 63 -1.53 10.42 20.23
C PHE A 63 -1.92 11.65 19.40
N ALA A 64 -2.63 11.46 18.28
CA ALA A 64 -3.07 12.56 17.44
C ALA A 64 -3.98 13.55 18.20
N LYS A 65 -4.88 13.03 19.04
CA LYS A 65 -5.74 13.87 19.89
C LYS A 65 -4.93 14.63 20.95
N SER A 66 -3.95 14.00 21.59
CA SER A 66 -3.12 14.66 22.60
C SER A 66 -2.19 15.74 22.03
N MET A 67 -1.95 15.73 20.72
CA MET A 67 -1.10 16.70 20.03
C MET A 67 -1.89 17.82 19.33
N LEU A 68 -3.23 17.79 19.34
CA LEU A 68 -4.08 18.74 18.60
C LEU A 68 -3.94 20.18 19.09
N ASP A 69 -3.91 20.36 20.42
CA ASP A 69 -3.90 21.69 21.07
C ASP A 69 -2.47 22.20 21.35
N LYS A 70 -1.46 21.59 20.73
CA LYS A 70 -0.07 22.04 20.86
C LYS A 70 0.15 23.28 20.02
N ASP A 71 0.79 24.27 20.63
CA ASP A 71 1.11 25.53 19.99
C ASP A 71 2.32 25.41 19.06
N ILE A 72 2.58 26.47 18.30
CA ILE A 72 3.68 26.51 17.34
C ILE A 72 5.03 26.37 18.05
N SER A 73 5.20 26.99 19.23
CA SER A 73 6.45 26.95 19.98
C SER A 73 6.83 25.52 20.41
N PHE A 74 5.84 24.71 20.78
CA PHE A 74 6.05 23.28 21.01
C PHE A 74 6.61 22.60 19.76
N TRP A 75 5.99 22.78 18.60
CA TRP A 75 6.46 22.16 17.35
C TRP A 75 7.83 22.65 16.90
N GLU A 76 8.19 23.90 17.19
CA GLU A 76 9.51 24.46 16.92
C GLU A 76 10.62 23.80 17.75
N SER A 77 10.27 23.28 18.93
CA SER A 77 11.20 22.55 19.81
C SER A 77 11.35 21.06 19.48
N VAL A 78 10.51 20.51 18.60
CA VAL A 78 10.52 19.08 18.27
C VAL A 78 11.57 18.78 17.20
N ILE A 79 12.46 17.83 17.53
CA ILE A 79 13.37 17.21 16.55
C ILE A 79 12.75 15.90 16.08
N PHE A 80 12.49 15.79 14.79
CA PHE A 80 12.07 14.55 14.15
C PHE A 80 13.30 13.77 13.71
N VAL A 81 13.36 12.50 14.06
CA VAL A 81 14.42 11.58 13.64
C VAL A 81 13.76 10.40 12.96
N ASP A 82 14.24 10.01 11.79
CA ASP A 82 13.75 8.83 11.08
C ASP A 82 14.88 8.13 10.31
N GLU A 83 14.64 6.87 9.99
CA GLU A 83 15.49 6.05 9.15
C GLU A 83 14.73 5.72 7.86
N SER A 84 15.31 6.08 6.71
CA SER A 84 14.71 5.79 5.41
C SER A 84 15.63 4.92 4.57
N LYS A 85 15.04 3.88 3.97
CA LYS A 85 15.72 3.02 3.00
C LYS A 85 15.55 3.54 1.58
N PHE A 86 16.66 3.76 0.89
CA PHE A 86 16.67 4.09 -0.53
C PHE A 86 17.07 2.87 -1.35
N ASN A 87 16.09 2.30 -2.05
CA ASN A 87 16.33 1.19 -2.97
C ASN A 87 16.92 1.72 -4.27
N ILE A 88 18.15 1.29 -4.61
CA ILE A 88 18.83 1.65 -5.87
C ILE A 88 18.21 0.87 -7.05
N PHE A 89 17.71 -0.34 -6.78
CA PHE A 89 17.06 -1.20 -7.76
C PHE A 89 15.77 -1.79 -7.19
N GLY A 90 14.72 -1.85 -8.01
CA GLY A 90 13.44 -2.47 -7.66
C GLY A 90 12.31 -1.46 -7.55
N PHE A 91 11.75 -1.06 -8.70
CA PHE A 91 10.41 -0.51 -8.71
C PHE A 91 9.45 -1.66 -8.38
N ALA A 92 8.90 -1.70 -7.16
CA ALA A 92 7.72 -2.50 -6.92
C ALA A 92 6.68 -2.04 -7.97
N GLY A 93 6.27 -2.93 -8.87
CA GLY A 93 5.39 -2.57 -9.98
C GLY A 93 4.03 -2.03 -9.51
N ARG A 94 3.30 -1.40 -10.43
CA ARG A 94 1.88 -1.10 -10.21
C ARG A 94 1.09 -2.42 -10.23
N ILE A 95 0.48 -2.79 -9.11
CA ILE A 95 -0.43 -3.95 -9.05
C ILE A 95 -1.86 -3.46 -9.24
N GLY A 96 -2.55 -4.03 -10.21
CA GLY A 96 -3.98 -3.80 -10.44
C GLY A 96 -4.83 -4.67 -9.50
N VAL A 97 -5.88 -4.07 -8.95
CA VAL A 97 -6.91 -4.75 -8.14
C VAL A 97 -8.28 -4.42 -8.69
N TRP A 98 -9.18 -5.41 -8.64
CA TRP A 98 -10.60 -5.21 -8.87
C TRP A 98 -11.26 -4.77 -7.57
N ARG A 99 -11.85 -3.57 -7.56
CA ARG A 99 -12.59 -3.04 -6.40
C ARG A 99 -13.82 -2.25 -6.81
N LYS A 100 -14.81 -2.15 -5.92
CA LYS A 100 -15.93 -1.22 -6.10
C LYS A 100 -15.51 0.20 -5.69
N PRO A 101 -16.31 1.22 -6.05
CA PRO A 101 -16.15 2.56 -5.48
C PRO A 101 -16.11 2.52 -3.94
N ASN A 102 -15.34 3.41 -3.32
CA ASN A 102 -15.17 3.54 -1.86
C ASN A 102 -14.55 2.35 -1.11
N GLU A 103 -14.11 1.30 -1.80
CA GLU A 103 -13.36 0.19 -1.19
C GLU A 103 -11.84 0.40 -1.22
N GLU A 104 -11.37 1.65 -1.29
CA GLU A 104 -9.93 1.93 -1.44
C GLU A 104 -9.06 1.44 -0.29
N LEU A 105 -9.54 1.68 0.93
CA LEU A 105 -8.83 1.39 2.17
C LEU A 105 -9.15 -0.01 2.71
N ASN A 106 -9.85 -0.84 1.91
CA ASN A 106 -10.11 -2.21 2.30
C ASN A 106 -8.79 -2.99 2.38
N PRO A 107 -8.46 -3.64 3.52
CA PRO A 107 -7.21 -4.38 3.68
C PRO A 107 -6.93 -5.40 2.57
N LYS A 108 -7.96 -5.96 1.93
CA LYS A 108 -7.83 -6.94 0.84
C LYS A 108 -7.34 -6.33 -0.48
N THR A 109 -7.54 -5.03 -0.69
CA THR A 109 -7.16 -4.30 -1.91
C THR A 109 -5.92 -3.44 -1.71
N LEU A 110 -5.40 -3.38 -0.48
CA LEU A 110 -4.16 -2.70 -0.15
C LEU A 110 -2.98 -3.61 -0.45
N LEU A 111 -1.91 -3.00 -0.94
CA LEU A 111 -0.60 -3.63 -0.95
C LEU A 111 0.09 -3.25 0.36
N PRO A 112 0.54 -4.24 1.16
CA PRO A 112 1.32 -3.94 2.32
C PRO A 112 2.67 -3.37 1.87
N ASN A 113 3.04 -2.21 2.42
CA ASN A 113 4.42 -1.72 2.33
C ASN A 113 5.26 -2.55 3.29
N VAL A 114 5.84 -3.64 2.78
CA VAL A 114 6.84 -4.42 3.50
C VAL A 114 8.14 -4.27 2.72
N GLU A 115 8.97 -3.33 3.17
CA GLU A 115 10.29 -3.10 2.60
C GLU A 115 11.27 -4.11 3.22
N HIS A 116 11.23 -5.36 2.76
CA HIS A 116 12.22 -6.36 3.18
C HIS A 116 12.94 -6.93 1.96
N GLY A 117 14.27 -6.98 2.02
CA GLY A 117 15.06 -8.00 1.31
C GLY A 117 15.86 -7.61 0.07
N ASN A 118 15.69 -6.42 -0.53
CA ASN A 118 16.54 -6.01 -1.65
C ASN A 118 17.53 -4.94 -1.17
N GLY A 119 18.83 -5.13 -1.38
CA GLY A 119 19.88 -4.19 -0.96
C GLY A 119 19.56 -2.72 -1.28
N GLY A 120 20.04 -1.81 -0.44
CA GLY A 120 19.73 -0.39 -0.51
C GLY A 120 20.52 0.41 0.51
N ILE A 121 20.54 1.73 0.36
CA ILE A 121 21.24 2.61 1.30
C ILE A 121 20.25 2.99 2.40
N MET A 122 20.60 2.72 3.65
CA MET A 122 19.87 3.25 4.80
C MET A 122 20.44 4.63 5.11
N VAL A 123 19.58 5.63 5.22
CA VAL A 123 19.97 6.98 5.60
C VAL A 123 19.23 7.33 6.87
N TYR A 124 19.99 7.81 7.86
CA TYR A 124 19.46 8.41 9.08
C TYR A 124 19.50 9.93 8.91
N GLY A 125 18.41 10.57 9.32
CA GLY A 125 18.32 12.01 9.31
C GLY A 125 17.49 12.53 10.46
N CYS A 126 17.82 13.74 10.88
CA CYS A 126 16.99 14.52 11.78
C CYS A 126 16.68 15.90 11.18
N PHE A 127 15.51 16.42 11.51
CA PHE A 127 15.14 17.79 11.15
C PHE A 127 14.27 18.41 12.26
N ALA A 128 14.34 19.72 12.37
CA ALA A 128 13.52 20.53 13.26
C ALA A 128 12.92 21.71 12.47
N ALA A 129 12.11 22.55 13.12
CA ALA A 129 11.56 23.75 12.48
C ALA A 129 12.65 24.74 12.02
N SER A 130 13.79 24.75 12.70
CA SER A 130 14.97 25.57 12.35
C SER A 130 15.71 25.09 11.10
N GLY A 131 15.44 23.87 10.61
CA GLY A 131 16.05 23.32 9.42
C GLY A 131 16.44 21.85 9.56
N MET A 132 17.17 21.37 8.55
CA MET A 132 17.69 20.01 8.50
C MET A 132 19.09 19.96 9.12
N GLU A 133 19.33 19.00 10.01
CA GLU A 133 20.67 18.74 10.55
C GLU A 133 21.41 17.69 9.70
N ASN A 134 22.59 17.25 10.16
CA ASN A 134 23.48 16.37 9.40
C ASN A 134 22.81 15.02 9.06
N LEU A 135 22.80 14.69 7.76
CA LEU A 135 22.43 13.36 7.28
C LEU A 135 23.60 12.38 7.44
N VAL A 136 23.35 11.21 8.03
CA VAL A 136 24.35 10.13 8.14
C VAL A 136 23.86 8.94 7.33
N SER A 137 24.60 8.59 6.27
CA SER A 137 24.30 7.39 5.47
C SER A 137 25.04 6.17 6.00
N GLN A 138 24.34 5.06 6.19
CA GLN A 138 24.94 3.75 6.45
C GLN A 138 24.74 2.87 5.22
N LYS A 139 25.84 2.32 4.69
CA LYS A 139 25.80 1.40 3.56
C LYS A 139 25.54 -0.01 4.10
N ILE A 140 24.33 -0.53 3.89
CA ILE A 140 23.99 -1.93 4.13
C ILE A 140 24.05 -2.64 2.77
N ILE A 141 24.99 -3.59 2.62
CA ILE A 141 25.17 -4.39 1.40
C ILE A 141 24.10 -5.48 1.35
#